data_AF-A0A9Q0Y8U4-F1
#
_entry.id   AF-A0A9Q0Y8U4-F1
#
_cell.length_a   1.000
_cell.length_b   1.000
_cell.length_c   1.000
_cell.angle_alpha   90.00
_cell.angle_beta   90.00
_cell.angle_gamma   90.00
#
_symmetry.space_group_name_H-M   'P 1'
#
loop_
_entity.id
_entity.type
_entity.pdbx_description
1 polymer ?
#
loop_
_entity_poly.entity_id
_entity_poly.type
_entity_poly.pdbx_seq_one_letter_code
_entity_poly.pdbx_strand_id
1 'polypeptide(L)'
;MNFSFSPYYNKYPEVLTFGVFSHEGPTDAQMAGTSFTFKSRGRGFSSEEALKAEKEDMEIITQIDGPEMTYHATPVVMIQSGLTILQETEKLPEGGGVYTPGAAFYKTTLIDRCNQHGVKFTVVKEAYKI
;
A
#
# COMPACT_ATOMS: atom_id res chain seq x y z
N MET A 1 -25.73 -12.43 28.80
CA MET A 1 -25.76 -10.94 28.81
C MET A 1 -24.78 -10.49 27.74
N ASN A 2 -25.26 -10.16 26.54
CA ASN A 2 -24.41 -9.83 25.39
C ASN A 2 -24.14 -8.32 25.40
N PHE A 3 -23.00 -7.91 25.94
CA PHE A 3 -22.56 -6.52 25.81
C PHE A 3 -22.03 -6.31 24.39
N SER A 4 -22.85 -5.70 23.53
CA SER A 4 -22.38 -5.20 22.24
C SER A 4 -21.79 -3.81 22.44
N PHE A 5 -20.47 -3.69 22.29
CA PHE A 5 -19.74 -2.42 22.36
C PHE A 5 -19.91 -1.54 21.11
N SER A 6 -20.46 -2.09 20.03
CA SER A 6 -20.53 -1.44 18.72
C SER A 6 -21.28 -0.07 18.70
N PRO A 7 -22.44 0.11 19.36
CA PRO A 7 -23.13 1.40 19.35
C PRO A 7 -22.39 2.48 20.15
N TYR A 8 -21.56 2.09 21.12
CA TYR A 8 -20.80 3.02 21.95
C TYR A 8 -19.53 3.51 21.27
N TYR A 9 -18.87 2.65 20.49
CA TYR A 9 -17.70 3.02 19.68
C TYR A 9 -18.00 4.18 18.73
N ASN A 10 -19.13 4.10 18.00
CA ASN A 10 -19.51 5.18 17.09
C ASN A 10 -19.99 6.44 17.83
N LYS A 11 -20.59 6.34 19.02
CA LYS A 11 -21.07 7.53 19.74
C LYS A 11 -19.98 8.26 20.50
N TYR A 12 -18.99 7.53 21.01
CA TYR A 12 -17.92 8.07 21.85
C TYR A 12 -16.53 7.58 21.40
N PRO A 13 -16.17 7.75 20.11
CA PRO A 13 -14.88 7.27 19.60
C PRO A 13 -13.73 7.93 20.37
N GLU A 14 -13.86 9.22 20.70
CA GLU A 14 -12.83 9.99 21.40
C GLU A 14 -12.55 9.44 22.80
N VAL A 15 -13.61 9.18 23.59
CA VAL A 15 -13.45 8.63 24.95
C VAL A 15 -12.85 7.23 24.90
N LEU A 16 -13.31 6.39 23.97
CA LEU A 16 -12.91 5.00 23.87
C LEU A 16 -11.51 4.81 23.27
N THR A 17 -11.03 5.80 22.53
CA THR A 17 -9.71 5.79 21.90
C THR A 17 -8.75 6.79 22.55
N PHE A 18 -9.14 7.38 23.70
CA PHE A 18 -8.36 8.38 24.43
C PHE A 18 -7.91 9.56 23.54
N GLY A 19 -8.79 10.02 22.66
CA GLY A 19 -8.54 11.14 21.75
C GLY A 19 -7.78 10.78 20.47
N VAL A 20 -7.45 9.50 20.24
CA VAL A 20 -6.77 9.07 19.01
C VAL A 20 -7.70 9.13 17.80
N PHE A 21 -8.99 8.80 17.98
CA PHE A 21 -10.01 8.92 16.95
C PHE A 21 -11.13 9.83 17.42
N SER A 22 -11.54 10.75 16.56
CA SER A 22 -12.70 11.62 16.75
C SER A 22 -13.59 11.57 15.51
N HIS A 23 -14.79 12.11 15.62
CA HIS A 23 -15.65 12.30 14.45
C HIS A 23 -15.12 13.37 13.49
N GLU A 24 -14.27 14.28 13.98
CA GLU A 24 -13.67 15.36 13.19
C GLU A 24 -12.43 14.89 12.43
N GLY A 25 -11.86 13.74 12.80
CA GLY A 25 -10.61 13.23 12.24
C GLY A 25 -9.37 13.92 12.84
N PRO A 26 -8.18 13.65 12.27
CA PRO A 26 -6.95 14.30 12.71
C PRO A 26 -6.88 15.76 12.25
N THR A 27 -6.24 16.60 13.05
CA THR A 27 -5.90 17.98 12.68
C THR A 27 -4.78 18.03 11.64
N ASP A 28 -4.69 19.13 10.88
CA ASP A 28 -3.60 19.35 9.92
C ASP A 28 -2.22 19.24 10.55
N ALA A 29 -2.05 19.71 11.80
CA ALA A 29 -0.79 19.60 12.52
C ALA A 29 -0.44 18.15 12.88
N GLN A 30 -1.44 17.34 13.27
CA GLN A 30 -1.24 15.90 13.52
C GLN A 30 -0.88 15.17 12.22
N MET A 31 -1.54 15.48 11.11
CA MET A 31 -1.22 14.89 9.81
C MET A 31 0.20 15.29 9.36
N ALA A 32 0.54 16.58 9.41
CA ALA A 32 1.86 17.09 9.03
C ALA A 32 3.00 16.52 9.88
N GLY A 33 2.73 16.12 11.13
CA GLY A 33 3.69 15.49 12.04
C GLY A 33 3.88 13.99 11.83
N THR A 34 3.18 13.36 10.87
CA THR A 34 3.23 11.92 10.64
C THR A 34 3.69 11.56 9.23
N SER A 35 4.35 10.41 9.14
CA SER A 35 4.80 9.80 7.90
C SER A 35 4.75 8.28 8.05
N PHE A 36 4.74 7.55 6.95
CA PHE A 36 4.87 6.10 7.00
C PHE A 36 6.08 5.59 6.21
N THR A 37 6.57 4.45 6.67
CA THR A 37 7.51 3.60 5.95
C THR A 37 6.95 2.18 5.97
N PHE A 38 6.74 1.61 4.79
CA PHE A 38 6.30 0.23 4.61
C PHE A 38 7.42 -0.57 3.96
N LYS A 39 7.95 -1.57 4.68
CA LYS A 39 8.99 -2.47 4.16
C LYS A 39 8.40 -3.81 3.80
N SER A 40 8.59 -4.24 2.55
CA SER A 40 8.15 -5.53 2.05
C SER A 40 9.36 -6.43 1.76
N ARG A 41 9.26 -7.69 2.19
CA ARG A 41 10.26 -8.74 1.96
C ARG A 41 9.62 -9.79 1.06
N GLY A 42 10.10 -9.88 -0.18
CA GLY A 42 9.69 -10.92 -1.12
C GLY A 42 10.69 -12.06 -1.09
N ARG A 43 10.21 -13.31 -1.05
CA ARG A 43 11.03 -14.52 -1.22
C ARG A 43 10.60 -15.28 -2.46
N GLY A 44 11.54 -15.99 -3.07
CA GLY A 44 11.30 -16.74 -4.29
C GLY A 44 12.39 -17.76 -4.60
N PHE A 45 12.34 -18.31 -5.81
CA PHE A 45 13.21 -19.37 -6.28
C PHE A 45 14.11 -18.85 -7.41
N SER A 46 15.40 -19.17 -7.36
CA SER A 46 16.35 -18.79 -8.41
C SER A 46 16.25 -19.65 -9.66
N SER A 47 15.72 -20.87 -9.53
CA SER A 47 15.61 -21.84 -10.64
C SER A 47 14.43 -22.80 -10.47
N GLU A 48 14.11 -23.55 -11.52
CA GLU A 48 13.10 -24.61 -11.46
C GLU A 48 13.48 -25.73 -10.49
N GLU A 49 14.77 -26.01 -10.31
CA GLU A 49 15.25 -27.01 -9.35
C GLU A 49 14.98 -26.55 -7.92
N ALA A 50 15.23 -25.27 -7.62
CA ALA A 50 14.89 -24.67 -6.33
C ALA A 50 13.38 -24.71 -6.07
N LEU A 51 12.57 -24.44 -7.11
CA LEU A 51 11.12 -24.56 -7.05
C LEU A 51 10.66 -26.01 -6.78
N LYS A 52 11.20 -26.98 -7.51
CA LYS A 52 10.92 -28.42 -7.32
C LYS A 52 11.35 -28.93 -5.95
N ALA A 53 12.43 -28.37 -5.40
CA ALA A 53 12.91 -28.64 -4.06
C ALA A 53 12.14 -27.86 -2.97
N GLU A 54 11.16 -27.03 -3.36
CA GLU A 54 10.40 -26.12 -2.48
C GLU A 54 11.30 -25.29 -1.55
N LYS A 55 12.51 -24.97 -2.02
CA LYS A 55 13.51 -24.24 -1.26
C LYS A 55 13.65 -22.84 -1.82
N GLU A 56 12.96 -21.89 -1.18
CA GLU A 56 13.16 -20.46 -1.45
C GLU A 56 14.63 -20.10 -1.17
N ASP A 57 15.35 -19.66 -2.20
CA ASP A 57 16.76 -19.31 -2.13
C ASP A 57 17.05 -17.89 -2.61
N MET A 58 16.01 -17.11 -2.90
CA MET A 58 16.11 -15.71 -3.30
C MET A 58 15.28 -14.81 -2.39
N GLU A 59 15.77 -13.59 -2.20
CA GLU A 59 15.10 -12.55 -1.44
C GLU A 59 15.26 -11.18 -2.09
N ILE A 60 14.22 -10.36 -2.04
CA ILE A 60 14.22 -8.95 -2.42
C ILE A 60 13.62 -8.12 -1.27
N ILE A 61 14.16 -6.93 -1.02
CA ILE A 61 13.62 -6.00 -0.03
C ILE A 61 13.24 -4.70 -0.71
N THR A 62 11.97 -4.33 -0.60
CA THR A 62 11.43 -3.07 -1.13
C THR A 62 10.87 -2.22 0.01
N GLN A 63 10.81 -0.92 -0.21
CA GLN A 63 10.33 0.04 0.76
C GLN A 63 9.45 1.09 0.08
N ILE A 64 8.39 1.49 0.76
CA ILE A 64 7.50 2.58 0.36
C ILE A 64 7.52 3.61 1.49
N ASP A 65 7.88 4.84 1.18
CA ASP A 65 7.84 5.97 2.10
C ASP A 65 6.82 6.99 1.63
N GLY A 66 6.15 7.64 2.57
CA GLY A 66 5.24 8.73 2.23
C GLY A 66 4.88 9.61 3.41
N PRO A 67 4.11 10.68 3.15
CA PRO A 67 3.52 11.53 4.19
C PRO A 67 2.50 10.73 4.98
N GLU A 68 1.63 11.38 5.75
CA GLU A 68 0.54 10.71 6.44
C GLU A 68 -0.20 9.68 5.54
N MET A 69 -0.38 8.46 6.05
CA MET A 69 -0.76 7.29 5.26
C MET A 69 -2.20 7.37 4.72
N THR A 70 -3.11 7.90 5.52
CA THR A 70 -4.55 7.68 5.38
C THR A 70 -5.25 8.78 4.58
N TYR A 71 -4.97 10.04 4.90
CA TYR A 71 -5.56 11.24 4.32
C TYR A 71 -4.68 11.88 3.23
N HIS A 72 -3.38 11.62 3.22
CA HIS A 72 -2.48 12.06 2.15
C HIS A 72 -2.15 10.95 1.14
N ALA A 73 -1.44 9.92 1.59
CA ALA A 73 -0.88 8.95 0.66
C ALA A 73 -1.95 8.10 -0.04
N THR A 74 -2.98 7.65 0.68
CA THR A 74 -4.05 6.82 0.11
C THR A 74 -4.84 7.54 -1.00
N PRO A 75 -5.32 8.79 -0.81
CA PRO A 75 -5.94 9.56 -1.89
C PRO A 75 -5.01 9.79 -3.08
N VAL A 76 -3.72 10.07 -2.85
CA VAL A 76 -2.74 10.22 -3.93
C VAL A 76 -2.65 8.93 -4.76
N VAL A 77 -2.45 7.78 -4.11
CA VAL A 77 -2.35 6.48 -4.81
C VAL A 77 -3.65 6.16 -5.56
N MET A 78 -4.81 6.47 -4.98
CA MET A 78 -6.12 6.25 -5.61
C MET A 78 -6.31 7.11 -6.87
N ILE A 79 -6.01 8.41 -6.79
CA ILE A 79 -6.08 9.32 -7.94
C ILE A 79 -5.09 8.88 -9.01
N GLN A 80 -3.85 8.57 -8.65
CA GLN A 80 -2.86 8.12 -9.64
C GLN A 80 -3.26 6.80 -10.29
N SER A 81 -3.85 5.86 -9.54
CA SER A 81 -4.38 4.61 -10.08
C SER A 81 -5.51 4.87 -11.09
N GLY A 82 -6.45 5.76 -10.75
CA GLY A 82 -7.53 6.15 -11.66
C GLY A 82 -7.02 6.82 -12.93
N LEU A 83 -6.05 7.73 -12.81
CA LEU A 83 -5.41 8.37 -13.97
C LEU A 83 -4.65 7.35 -14.82
N THR A 84 -3.92 6.41 -14.22
CA THR A 84 -3.27 5.31 -14.94
C THR A 84 -4.29 4.47 -15.72
N ILE A 85 -5.44 4.15 -15.12
CA ILE A 85 -6.49 3.39 -15.81
C ILE A 85 -6.99 4.13 -17.05
N LEU A 86 -7.22 5.43 -16.92
CA LEU A 86 -7.77 6.27 -17.99
C LEU A 86 -6.74 6.59 -19.09
N GLN A 87 -5.46 6.72 -18.74
CA GLN A 87 -4.42 7.22 -19.65
C GLN A 87 -3.55 6.12 -20.24
N GLU A 88 -3.50 4.93 -19.63
CA GLU A 88 -2.64 3.81 -20.03
C GLU A 88 -3.47 2.52 -20.18
N THR A 89 -4.71 2.63 -20.67
CA THR A 89 -5.63 1.49 -20.83
C THR A 89 -5.01 0.36 -21.64
N GLU A 90 -4.17 0.68 -22.63
CA GLU A 90 -3.43 -0.27 -23.47
C GLU A 90 -2.39 -1.10 -22.71
N LYS A 91 -2.02 -0.68 -21.50
CA LYS A 91 -1.06 -1.39 -20.63
C LYS A 91 -1.74 -2.23 -19.54
N LEU A 92 -3.07 -2.15 -19.44
CA LEU A 92 -3.87 -2.96 -18.51
C LEU A 92 -4.12 -4.37 -19.09
N PRO A 93 -4.46 -5.35 -18.24
CA PRO A 93 -4.86 -6.68 -18.69
C PRO A 93 -6.04 -6.66 -19.68
N GLU A 94 -5.97 -7.52 -20.70
CA GLU A 94 -7.06 -7.72 -21.66
C GLU A 94 -8.21 -8.53 -21.03
N GLY A 95 -9.44 -8.16 -21.37
CA GLY A 95 -10.66 -8.75 -20.81
C GLY A 95 -11.02 -8.10 -19.48
N GLY A 96 -12.18 -7.45 -19.39
CA GLY A 96 -12.62 -6.83 -18.12
C GLY A 96 -12.70 -7.85 -16.97
N GLY A 97 -12.64 -7.38 -15.73
CA GLY A 97 -12.69 -8.26 -14.56
C GLY A 97 -12.21 -7.58 -13.28
N VAL A 98 -11.95 -8.40 -12.26
CA VAL A 98 -11.40 -7.97 -10.98
C VAL A 98 -9.94 -8.40 -10.90
N TYR A 99 -9.04 -7.42 -10.75
CA TYR A 99 -7.60 -7.62 -10.71
C TYR A 99 -7.02 -7.13 -9.39
N THR A 100 -6.01 -7.82 -8.89
CA THR A 100 -5.16 -7.27 -7.84
C THR A 100 -4.31 -6.13 -8.42
N PRO A 101 -3.87 -5.15 -7.61
CA PRO A 101 -3.07 -4.03 -8.11
C PRO A 101 -1.79 -4.49 -8.84
N GLY A 102 -1.13 -5.54 -8.36
CA GLY A 102 0.04 -6.12 -9.02
C GLY A 102 -0.29 -6.63 -10.43
N ALA A 103 -1.37 -7.39 -10.58
CA ALA A 103 -1.79 -7.90 -11.89
C ALA A 103 -2.28 -6.79 -12.84
N ALA A 104 -2.94 -5.76 -12.29
CA ALA A 104 -3.48 -4.65 -13.08
C ALA A 104 -2.38 -3.68 -13.56
N PHE A 105 -1.40 -3.36 -12.71
CA PHE A 105 -0.53 -2.21 -12.91
C PHE A 105 0.95 -2.53 -13.20
N TYR A 106 1.38 -3.81 -13.20
CA TYR A 106 2.80 -4.17 -13.36
C TYR A 106 3.47 -3.66 -14.65
N LYS A 107 2.69 -3.35 -15.69
CA LYS A 107 3.16 -2.81 -16.98
C LYS A 107 2.97 -1.28 -17.13
N THR A 108 2.45 -0.61 -16.11
CA THR A 108 2.04 0.80 -16.16
C THR A 108 3.05 1.73 -15.49
N THR A 109 2.89 3.04 -15.66
CA THR A 109 3.71 4.04 -14.97
C THR A 109 3.22 4.41 -13.57
N LEU A 110 2.28 3.66 -12.97
CA LEU A 110 1.67 4.00 -11.68
C LEU A 110 2.71 4.30 -10.59
N ILE A 111 3.77 3.49 -10.48
CA ILE A 111 4.84 3.69 -9.49
C ILE A 111 5.54 5.03 -9.69
N ASP A 112 5.88 5.39 -10.94
CA ASP A 112 6.53 6.66 -11.26
C ASP A 112 5.64 7.85 -10.92
N ARG A 113 4.34 7.72 -11.20
CA ARG A 113 3.35 8.75 -10.86
C ARG A 113 3.24 8.95 -9.35
N CYS A 114 3.17 7.87 -8.58
CA CYS A 114 3.19 7.93 -7.11
C CYS A 114 4.48 8.57 -6.60
N ASN A 115 5.63 8.18 -7.17
CA ASN A 115 6.92 8.76 -6.83
C ASN A 115 6.94 10.28 -7.03
N GLN A 116 6.37 10.79 -8.13
CA GLN A 116 6.27 12.23 -8.40
C GLN A 116 5.35 12.97 -7.42
N HIS A 117 4.42 12.28 -6.77
CA HIS A 117 3.41 12.85 -5.87
C HIS A 117 3.66 12.52 -4.39
N GLY A 118 4.90 12.22 -4.01
CA GLY A 118 5.31 12.11 -2.61
C GLY A 118 5.14 10.73 -1.97
N VAL A 119 4.74 9.71 -2.73
CA VAL A 119 4.74 8.30 -2.28
C VAL A 119 5.88 7.57 -2.99
N LYS A 120 7.00 7.40 -2.28
CA LYS A 120 8.28 6.95 -2.83
C LYS A 120 8.45 5.44 -2.71
N PHE A 121 8.58 4.76 -3.84
CA PHE A 121 8.91 3.35 -3.95
C PHE A 121 10.41 3.19 -4.20
N THR A 122 11.06 2.35 -3.41
CA THR A 122 12.50 2.07 -3.52
C THR A 122 12.77 0.58 -3.38
N VAL A 123 13.77 0.10 -4.12
CA VAL A 123 14.37 -1.22 -3.90
C VAL A 123 15.53 -1.02 -2.93
N VAL A 124 15.39 -1.52 -1.70
CA VAL A 124 16.41 -1.40 -0.65
C VAL A 124 17.50 -2.44 -0.85
N LYS A 125 17.11 -3.65 -1.26
CA LYS A 125 18.03 -4.70 -1.69
C LYS A 125 17.48 -5.32 -2.96
N GLU A 126 18.26 -5.25 -4.03
CA GLU A 126 18.03 -6.03 -5.24
C GLU A 126 18.00 -7.52 -4.92
N ALA A 127 17.34 -8.30 -5.77
CA ALA A 127 17.18 -9.74 -5.56
C ALA A 127 18.53 -10.42 -5.32
N TYR A 128 18.70 -11.04 -4.14
CA TYR A 128 19.93 -11.69 -3.71
C TYR A 128 19.67 -13.11 -3.20
N LYS A 129 20.70 -13.95 -3.30
CA LYS A 129 20.64 -15.34 -2.87
C LYS A 129 20.77 -15.44 -1.33
N ILE A 130 19.92 -16.23 -0.69
CA ILE A 130 19.88 -16.45 0.78
C ILE A 130 20.38 -17.84 1.19
#